data_AF-A0A2H9SRB2-F1
#
_entry.id   AF-A0A2H9SRB2-F1
#
_cell.length_a   1.000
_cell.length_b   1.000
_cell.length_c   1.000
_cell.angle_alpha   90.00
_cell.angle_beta   90.00
_cell.angle_gamma   90.00
#
_symmetry.space_group_name_H-M   'P 1'
#
loop_
_entity.id
_entity.type
_entity.pdbx_description
1 polymer ?
#
loop_
_entity_poly.entity_id
_entity_poly.type
_entity_poly.pdbx_seq_one_letter_code
_entity_poly.pdbx_strand_id
1 'polypeptide(L)'
;MSRGAWNLIKSKKNFNVGIYRRGLSALILSLILSTIMALLIIKAYFDLPKRAYYATSGVTPPVELTALDARNMTSTPLLTPDVPSDDEIKVIPE
;
A
#
# COMPACT_ATOMS: atom_id res chain seq x y z
N MET A 1 -60.41 -1.64 -19.39
CA MET A 1 -59.30 -1.03 -18.61
C MET A 1 -59.46 0.48 -18.63
N SER A 2 -59.47 1.16 -17.47
CA SER A 2 -59.58 2.63 -17.45
C SER A 2 -58.25 3.28 -17.82
N ARG A 3 -58.29 4.47 -18.44
CA ARG A 3 -57.09 5.26 -18.79
C ARG A 3 -56.18 5.52 -17.56
N GLY A 4 -56.77 5.65 -16.37
CA GLY A 4 -56.03 5.82 -15.11
C GLY A 4 -55.17 4.61 -14.75
N ALA A 5 -55.70 3.39 -14.91
CA ALA A 5 -54.94 2.16 -14.67
C ALA A 5 -53.75 2.03 -15.64
N TRP A 6 -53.94 2.41 -16.90
CA TRP A 6 -52.86 2.39 -17.90
C TRP A 6 -51.73 3.38 -17.59
N ASN A 7 -52.07 4.60 -17.18
CA ASN A 7 -51.09 5.61 -16.79
C ASN A 7 -50.31 5.21 -15.53
N LEU A 8 -50.96 4.56 -14.56
CA LEU A 8 -50.31 4.05 -13.36
C LEU A 8 -49.29 2.95 -13.69
N ILE A 9 -49.65 2.01 -14.57
CA ILE A 9 -48.73 0.96 -15.03
C ILE A 9 -47.52 1.57 -15.76
N LYS A 10 -47.76 2.58 -16.61
CA LYS A 10 -46.70 3.27 -17.36
C LYS A 10 -45.75 4.04 -16.44
N SER A 11 -46.26 4.73 -15.41
CA SER A 11 -45.41 5.46 -14.47
C SER A 11 -44.57 4.52 -13.61
N LYS A 12 -45.13 3.41 -13.12
CA LYS A 12 -44.39 2.39 -12.36
C LYS A 12 -43.28 1.73 -13.18
N LYS A 13 -43.54 1.44 -14.46
CA LYS A 13 -42.52 0.90 -15.38
C LYS A 13 -41.37 1.89 -15.58
N ASN A 14 -41.68 3.16 -15.82
CA ASN A 14 -40.67 4.21 -16.00
C ASN A 14 -39.87 4.47 -14.71
N PHE A 15 -40.51 4.39 -13.54
CA PHE A 15 -39.84 4.48 -12.24
C PHE A 15 -38.82 3.37 -12.05
N ASN A 16 -39.19 2.11 -12.32
CA ASN A 16 -38.27 0.98 -12.25
C ASN A 16 -37.09 1.15 -13.21
N VAL A 17 -37.35 1.48 -14.48
CA VAL A 17 -36.27 1.68 -15.48
C VAL A 17 -35.32 2.81 -15.07
N GLY A 18 -35.85 3.91 -14.53
CA GLY A 18 -35.05 5.03 -14.05
C GLY A 18 -34.13 4.65 -12.88
N ILE A 19 -34.65 3.90 -11.90
CA ILE A 19 -33.87 3.42 -10.76
C ILE A 19 -32.78 2.45 -11.22
N TYR A 20 -33.09 1.48 -12.07
CA TYR A 20 -32.09 0.53 -12.57
C TYR A 20 -30.99 1.23 -13.37
N ARG A 21 -31.33 2.21 -14.22
CA ARG A 21 -30.32 2.96 -14.98
C ARG A 21 -29.42 3.78 -14.06
N ARG A 22 -29.97 4.47 -13.07
CA ARG A 22 -29.18 5.23 -12.09
C ARG A 22 -28.30 4.33 -11.23
N GLY A 23 -28.84 3.20 -10.78
CA GLY A 23 -28.08 2.19 -10.04
C GLY A 23 -26.95 1.61 -10.87
N LEU A 24 -27.21 1.29 -12.15
CA LEU A 24 -26.18 0.81 -13.07
C LEU A 24 -25.11 1.87 -13.32
N SER A 25 -25.48 3.13 -13.55
CA SER A 25 -24.51 4.22 -13.71
C SER A 25 -23.66 4.43 -12.45
N ALA A 26 -24.27 4.37 -11.26
CA ALA A 26 -23.54 4.46 -10.00
C ALA A 26 -22.57 3.29 -9.81
N LEU A 27 -22.98 2.08 -10.18
CA LEU A 27 -22.13 0.88 -10.12
C LEU A 27 -20.96 0.95 -11.10
N ILE A 28 -21.20 1.39 -12.33
CA ILE A 28 -20.13 1.61 -13.33
C ILE A 28 -19.16 2.68 -12.84
N LEU A 29 -19.66 3.79 -12.29
CA LEU A 29 -18.83 4.86 -11.76
C LEU A 29 -17.99 4.41 -10.57
N SER A 30 -18.59 3.62 -9.66
CA SER A 30 -17.87 3.01 -8.54
C SER A 30 -16.77 2.06 -9.03
N LEU A 31 -17.04 1.25 -10.06
CA LEU A 31 -16.06 0.34 -10.62
C LEU A 31 -14.88 1.10 -11.24
N ILE A 32 -15.17 2.13 -12.04
CA ILE A 32 -14.15 3.00 -12.63
C ILE A 32 -13.27 3.63 -11.55
N LEU A 33 -13.89 4.18 -10.51
CA LEU A 33 -13.15 4.82 -9.42
C LEU A 33 -12.25 3.82 -8.69
N SER A 34 -12.75 2.62 -8.40
CA SER A 34 -11.96 1.54 -7.81
C SER A 34 -10.77 1.13 -8.69
N THR A 35 -10.97 1.01 -10.00
CA THR A 35 -9.90 0.69 -10.95
C THR A 35 -8.84 1.80 -11.00
N ILE A 36 -9.26 3.07 -11.07
CA ILE A 36 -8.34 4.21 -11.02
C ILE A 36 -7.53 4.17 -9.73
N MET A 37 -8.16 3.92 -8.59
CA MET A 37 -7.47 3.88 -7.31
C MET A 37 -6.45 2.74 -7.24
N ALA A 38 -6.78 1.56 -7.76
CA ALA A 38 -5.84 0.45 -7.86
C ALA A 38 -4.63 0.80 -8.73
N LEU A 39 -4.83 1.45 -9.88
CA LEU A 39 -3.74 1.89 -10.75
C LEU A 39 -2.84 2.94 -10.07
N LEU A 40 -3.43 3.89 -9.33
CA LEU A 40 -2.67 4.89 -8.58
C LEU A 40 -1.82 4.26 -7.48
N ILE A 41 -2.36 3.27 -6.76
CA ILE A 41 -1.61 2.53 -5.73
C ILE A 41 -0.44 1.78 -6.37
N ILE A 42 -0.66 1.11 -7.50
CA ILE A 42 0.39 0.39 -8.24
C ILE A 42 1.48 1.37 -8.68
N LYS A 43 1.09 2.50 -9.28
CA LYS A 43 2.02 3.54 -9.71
C LYS A 43 2.84 4.08 -8.54
N ALA A 44 2.19 4.38 -7.41
CA ALA A 44 2.89 4.82 -6.21
C ALA A 44 3.88 3.78 -5.71
N TYR A 45 3.48 2.50 -5.66
CA TYR A 45 4.36 1.40 -5.23
C TYR A 45 5.64 1.30 -6.06
N PHE A 46 5.54 1.43 -7.39
CA PHE A 46 6.71 1.36 -8.26
C PHE A 46 7.57 2.63 -8.28
N ASP A 47 7.00 3.78 -7.92
CA ASP A 47 7.72 5.04 -7.77
C ASP A 47 8.44 5.17 -6.41
N LEU A 48 8.20 4.25 -5.46
CA LEU A 48 8.92 4.28 -4.19
C LEU A 48 10.43 4.15 -4.45
N PRO A 49 11.26 5.04 -3.89
CA PRO A 49 12.71 4.90 -4.00
C PRO A 49 13.13 3.58 -3.37
N LYS A 50 14.16 2.95 -3.95
CA LYS A 50 14.77 1.77 -3.33
C LYS A 50 15.21 2.12 -1.91
N ARG A 51 14.80 1.30 -0.95
CA ARG A 51 15.16 1.51 0.46
C ARG A 51 16.67 1.31 0.61
N ALA A 52 17.37 2.38 0.96
CA ALA A 52 18.76 2.30 1.36
C ALA A 52 18.85 1.79 2.82
N TYR A 53 19.82 0.91 3.07
CA TYR A 53 20.13 0.41 4.40
C TYR A 53 21.54 0.85 4.74
N TYR A 54 21.80 1.19 6.00
CA TYR A 54 23.12 1.62 6.44
C TYR A 54 23.52 0.84 7.69
N ALA A 55 24.79 0.43 7.76
CA ALA A 55 25.40 -0.08 8.98
C ALA A 55 26.10 1.07 9.72
N THR A 56 25.90 1.14 11.03
CA THR A 56 26.52 2.14 11.90
C THR A 56 27.08 1.47 13.15
N SER A 57 28.37 1.65 13.43
CA SER A 57 29.04 1.12 14.63
C SER A 57 29.31 2.21 15.68
N GLY A 58 28.90 3.46 15.43
CA GLY A 58 29.20 4.61 16.30
C GLY A 58 30.64 5.12 16.23
N VAL A 59 31.56 4.34 15.66
CA VAL A 59 32.98 4.69 15.50
C VAL A 59 33.30 5.16 14.08
N THR A 60 32.67 4.56 13.06
CA THR A 60 32.87 4.92 11.65
C THR A 60 31.62 5.58 11.03
N PRO A 61 31.79 6.39 9.96
CA PRO A 61 30.66 6.92 9.21
C PRO A 61 29.72 5.79 8.72
N PRO A 62 28.40 6.07 8.58
CA PRO A 62 27.44 5.08 8.10
C PRO A 62 27.85 4.51 6.73
N VAL A 63 27.94 3.19 6.64
CA VAL A 63 28.28 2.49 5.39
C VAL A 63 26.98 2.01 4.73
N GLU A 64 26.75 2.36 3.47
CA GLU A 64 25.59 1.89 2.70
C GLU A 64 25.68 0.38 2.44
N LEU A 65 24.61 -0.33 2.74
CA LEU A 65 24.50 -1.78 2.60
C LEU A 65 23.74 -2.15 1.33
N THR A 66 24.22 -3.19 0.66
CA THR A 66 23.52 -3.82 -0.45
C THR A 66 22.38 -4.68 0.09
N ALA A 67 21.13 -4.29 -0.21
CA ALA A 67 19.96 -5.08 0.14
C ALA A 67 19.98 -6.45 -0.57
N LEU A 68 19.63 -7.51 0.15
CA LEU A 68 19.39 -8.82 -0.45
C LEU A 68 17.95 -8.92 -0.98
N ASP A 69 17.77 -9.64 -2.07
CA ASP A 69 16.44 -9.93 -2.65
C ASP A 69 15.61 -10.87 -1.76
N ALA A 70 16.27 -11.65 -0.90
CA ALA A 70 15.66 -12.60 0.01
C ALA A 70 16.28 -12.53 1.40
N ARG A 71 15.53 -13.02 2.40
CA ARG A 71 16.03 -13.12 3.79
C ARG A 71 17.24 -14.04 3.84
N ASN A 72 18.25 -13.68 4.63
CA ASN A 72 19.35 -14.59 4.91
C ASN A 72 18.84 -15.79 5.72
N MET A 73 18.97 -16.99 5.15
CA MET A 73 18.60 -18.27 5.78
C MET A 73 19.82 -19.06 6.25
N THR A 74 21.03 -18.52 6.13
CA THR A 74 22.24 -19.16 6.63
C THR A 74 22.41 -18.92 8.13
N SER A 75 23.21 -19.76 8.79
CA SER A 75 23.67 -19.54 10.16
C SER A 75 24.81 -18.52 10.26
N THR A 76 25.24 -17.94 9.14
CA THR A 76 26.33 -16.96 9.08
C THR A 76 25.78 -15.54 9.06
N PRO A 77 26.20 -14.65 9.98
CA PRO A 77 25.81 -13.25 9.95
C PRO A 77 26.33 -12.56 8.67
N LEU A 78 25.54 -11.62 8.14
CA LEU A 78 25.89 -10.86 6.93
C LEU A 78 26.92 -9.76 7.18
N LEU A 79 26.92 -9.23 8.39
CA LEU A 79 27.84 -8.17 8.81
C LEU A 79 28.96 -8.79 9.62
N THR A 80 30.16 -8.23 9.46
CA THR A 80 31.27 -8.54 10.35
C THR A 80 30.91 -8.12 11.78
N PRO A 81 31.39 -8.86 12.80
CA PRO A 81 31.26 -8.43 14.18
C PRO A 81 31.83 -7.03 14.37
N ASP A 82 31.18 -6.22 15.20
CA ASP A 82 31.73 -4.93 15.61
C ASP A 82 33.08 -5.14 16.31
N VAL A 83 33.97 -4.15 16.20
CA VAL A 83 35.28 -4.19 16.88
C VAL A 83 35.02 -4.26 18.39
N PRO A 84 35.62 -5.21 19.13
CA PRO A 84 35.44 -5.31 20.56
C PRO A 84 35.93 -4.02 21.24
N SER A 85 35.04 -3.40 22.01
CA SER A 85 35.29 -2.16 22.78
C SER A 85 35.83 -2.47 24.18
N ASP A 86 36.69 -3.49 24.32
CA ASP A 86 37.10 -4.01 25.62
C ASP A 86 38.13 -3.12 26.35
N ASP A 87 38.67 -2.08 25.69
CA ASP A 87 39.69 -1.19 26.26
C ASP A 87 39.14 0.11 26.89
N GLU A 88 37.84 0.42 26.74
CA GLU A 88 37.25 1.56 27.44
C GLU A 88 36.72 1.12 28.82
N ILE A 89 37.55 1.34 29.85
CA ILE A 89 37.11 1.26 31.25
C ILE A 89 35.97 2.28 31.44
N LYS A 90 34.73 1.78 31.39
CA LYS A 90 33.54 2.59 31.66
C LYS A 90 33.52 2.93 33.15
N VAL A 91 34.11 4.07 33.52
CA VAL A 91 34.07 4.58 34.89
C VAL A 91 32.63 4.92 35.22
N ILE A 92 32.02 4.14 36.10
CA ILE A 92 30.70 4.45 36.66
C ILE A 92 30.94 5.44 37.81
N PRO A 93 30.40 6.68 37.77
CA PRO A 93 30.51 7.61 38.90
C PRO A 93 29.73 7.07 40.10
N GLU A 94 30.31 7.17 41.30
CA GLU A 94 29.63 6.90 42.58
C GLU A 94 28.65 8.01 42.96
#